data_AF-A0A3B8W7M9-F1
#
_entry.id   AF-A0A3B8W7M9-F1
#
_cell.length_a   1.000
_cell.length_b   1.000
_cell.length_c   1.000
_cell.angle_alpha   90.00
_cell.angle_beta   90.00
_cell.angle_gamma   90.00
#
_symmetry.space_group_name_H-M   'P 1'
#
loop_
_entity.id
_entity.type
_entity.pdbx_description
1 polymer ?
#
loop_
_entity_poly.entity_id
_entity_poly.type
_entity_poly.pdbx_seq_one_letter_code
_entity_poly.pdbx_strand_id
1 'polypeptide(L)' 'MCLIFFSVQKHARYPLIIAANRDEFYARQTAAAGFWPEDERKLDGRDLEACEPQRGCGTWLGVSRNGRLA' A
#
# COMPACT_ATOMS: atom_id res chain seq x y z
N MET A 1 -8.42 12.93 -3.51
CA MET A 1 -8.13 12.45 -4.87
C MET A 1 -6.74 11.84 -4.91
N CYS A 2 -6.64 10.51 -4.87
CA CYS A 2 -5.35 9.81 -4.86
C CYS A 2 -4.64 9.94 -6.22
N LEU A 3 -3.30 9.92 -6.18
CA LEU A 3 -2.44 9.94 -7.36
C LEU A 3 -1.52 8.72 -7.36
N ILE A 4 -1.34 8.11 -8.53
CA ILE A 4 -0.36 7.03 -8.72
C ILE A 4 0.44 7.29 -9.98
N PHE A 5 1.76 7.28 -9.84
CA PHE A 5 2.72 7.37 -10.93
C PHE A 5 3.33 6.00 -11.21
N PHE A 6 3.50 5.70 -12.49
CA PHE A 6 4.15 4.48 -12.95
C PHE A 6 5.28 4.83 -13.91
N SER A 7 6.41 4.17 -13.73
CA SER A 7 7.53 4.18 -14.68
C SER A 7 7.87 2.74 -15.03
N VAL A 8 7.57 2.36 -16.27
CA VAL A 8 7.70 0.98 -16.76
C VAL A 8 8.83 0.91 -17.78
N GLN A 9 9.86 0.11 -17.49
CA GLN A 9 11.02 -0.08 -18.37
C GLN A 9 11.72 1.22 -18.78
N LYS A 10 11.69 2.25 -17.92
CA LYS A 10 12.39 3.54 -18.16
C LYS A 10 13.60 3.78 -17.25
N HIS A 11 13.91 2.87 -16.34
CA HIS A 11 15.06 2.99 -15.44
C HIS A 11 16.01 1.80 -15.62
N ALA A 12 17.32 2.05 -15.61
CA ALA A 12 18.33 1.04 -15.90
C ALA A 12 18.36 -0.15 -14.92
N ARG A 13 17.94 0.07 -13.66
CA ARG A 13 17.94 -0.97 -12.60
C ARG A 13 16.56 -1.48 -12.21
N TYR A 14 15.50 -0.70 -12.45
CA TYR A 14 14.17 -1.01 -11.91
C TYR A 14 13.21 -1.16 -13.10
N PRO A 15 12.74 -2.38 -13.40
CA PRO A 15 11.83 -2.60 -14.53
C PRO A 15 10.47 -1.94 -14.29
N LEU A 16 10.12 -1.68 -13.03
CA LEU A 16 8.91 -0.99 -12.61
C LEU A 16 9.22 -0.12 -11.38
N ILE A 17 8.78 1.14 -11.42
CA ILE A 17 8.74 2.04 -10.26
C ILE A 17 7.30 2.53 -10.11
N ILE A 18 6.78 2.47 -8.89
CA ILE A 18 5.46 2.97 -8.52
C ILE A 18 5.65 3.99 -7.40
N ALA A 19 5.04 5.16 -7.54
CA ALA A 19 4.91 6.14 -6.48
C ALA A 19 3.43 6.49 -6.33
N ALA A 20 2.86 6.21 -5.16
CA ALA A 20 1.46 6.48 -4.87
C ALA A 20 1.34 7.48 -3.72
N ASN A 21 0.43 8.42 -3.88
CA ASN A 21 -0.01 9.32 -2.82
C ASN A 21 -1.48 9.01 -2.51
N ARG A 22 -1.72 8.65 -1.24
CA ARG A 22 -3.08 8.56 -0.69
C ARG A 22 -3.48 9.95 -0.24
N ASP A 23 -4.46 10.53 -0.92
CA ASP A 23 -5.00 11.84 -0.56
C ASP A 23 -6.27 11.63 0.26
N GLU A 24 -6.13 11.88 1.56
CA GLU A 24 -7.14 11.68 2.59
C GLU A 24 -6.90 12.70 3.71
N PHE A 25 -7.86 12.85 4.64
CA PHE A 25 -7.71 13.77 5.77
C PHE A 25 -6.41 13.52 6.55
N TYR A 26 -5.66 14.59 6.82
CA TYR A 26 -4.39 14.51 7.56
C TYR A 26 -4.55 13.87 8.95
N ALA A 27 -5.69 14.12 9.60
CA ALA A 27 -6.01 13.55 10.91
C ALA A 27 -6.37 12.06 10.87
N ARG A 28 -6.63 11.49 9.67
CA ARG A 28 -7.05 10.11 9.54
C ARG A 28 -5.89 9.17 9.87
N GLN A 29 -6.03 8.42 10.95
CA GLN A 29 -4.94 7.61 11.48
C GLN A 29 -4.62 6.42 10.58
N THR A 30 -3.33 6.27 10.26
CA THR A 30 -2.82 5.15 9.48
C THR A 30 -1.50 4.64 10.06
N ALA A 31 -1.22 3.35 9.88
CA ALA A 31 0.11 2.80 10.15
C ALA A 31 0.97 2.88 8.88
N ALA A 32 2.28 3.03 9.06
CA ALA A 32 3.23 2.99 7.95
C ALA A 32 3.13 1.65 7.19
N ALA A 33 3.36 1.69 5.87
CA ALA A 33 3.35 0.49 5.06
C ALA A 33 4.43 -0.50 5.54
N GLY A 34 4.04 -1.74 5.76
CA GLY A 34 4.90 -2.77 6.33
C GLY A 34 4.33 -4.15 6.11
N PHE A 35 5.12 -5.17 6.44
CA PHE A 35 4.60 -6.54 6.45
C PHE A 35 3.68 -6.71 7.67
N TRP A 36 2.47 -7.20 7.43
CA TRP A 36 1.49 -7.35 8.50
C TRP A 36 1.87 -8.53 9.39
N PRO A 37 1.84 -8.38 10.73
CA PRO A 37 2.12 -9.48 11.65
C PRO A 37 1.21 -10.69 11.45
N GLU A 38 -0.05 -10.46 11.06
CA GLU A 38 -1.03 -11.52 10.81
C GLU A 38 -0.89 -12.19 9.42
N ASP A 39 -0.23 -11.52 8.46
CA ASP A 39 0.02 -12.06 7.13
C ASP A 39 1.26 -11.41 6.50
N GLU A 40 2.43 -11.98 6.80
CA GLU A 40 3.72 -11.47 6.33
C GLU A 40 3.88 -11.51 4.81
N ARG A 41 2.92 -12.06 4.06
CA ARG A 41 2.96 -12.06 2.59
C ARG A 41 2.49 -10.73 2.00
N LYS A 42 1.82 -9.89 2.79
CA LYS A 42 1.25 -8.60 2.40
C LYS A 42 2.14 -7.46 2.89
N LEU A 43 2.57 -6.61 1.97
CA LEU A 43 3.25 -5.35 2.26
C LEU A 43 2.35 -4.22 1.77
N ASP A 44 1.67 -3.55 2.69
CA ASP A 44 0.74 -2.47 2.40
C ASP A 44 0.54 -1.58 3.64
N GLY A 45 -0.12 -0.44 3.44
CA GLY A 45 -0.47 0.46 4.54
C GLY A 45 -1.76 0.06 5.22
N ARG A 46 -1.91 0.44 6.50
CA ARG A 46 -3.10 0.09 7.29
C ARG A 46 -3.86 1.34 7.68
N ASP A 47 -5.10 1.46 7.23
CA ASP A 47 -6.04 2.47 7.70
C ASP A 47 -6.62 2.03 9.04
N LEU A 48 -6.18 2.69 10.12
CA LEU A 48 -6.54 2.32 11.49
C LEU A 48 -7.99 2.69 11.83
N GLU A 49 -8.58 3.64 11.10
CA GLU A 49 -9.97 4.04 11.26
C GLU A 49 -10.95 3.17 10.46
N ALA A 50 -10.44 2.38 9.51
CA ALA A 50 -11.23 1.42 8.74
C ALA A 50 -10.97 -0.03 9.17
N CYS A 51 -10.69 -0.26 10.46
CA CYS A 51 -10.43 -1.58 11.03
C CYS A 51 -11.71 -2.20 11.62
N GLU A 52 -12.15 -3.31 11.04
CA GLU A 52 -13.28 -4.10 11.55
C GLU A 52 -12.82 -5.52 11.91
N PRO A 53 -13.23 -6.09 13.07
CA PRO A 53 -12.74 -7.39 13.53
C PRO A 53 -12.90 -8.55 12.54
N GLN A 54 -13.94 -8.52 11.70
CA GLN A 54 -14.25 -9.59 10.75
C GLN A 54 -13.76 -9.31 9.33
N ARG A 55 -13.49 -8.06 8.98
CA ARG A 55 -13.09 -7.63 7.63
C ARG A 55 -11.62 -7.22 7.53
N GLY A 56 -10.94 -7.06 8.67
CA GLY A 56 -9.60 -6.49 8.71
C GLY A 56 -9.64 -4.97 8.55
N CYS A 57 -8.51 -4.40 8.17
CA CYS A 57 -8.37 -2.97 8.00
C CYS A 57 -8.37 -2.56 6.54
N GLY A 58 -8.88 -1.36 6.26
CA GLY A 58 -8.67 -0.72 4.97
C GLY A 58 -7.17 -0.58 4.66
N THR A 59 -6.84 -0.60 3.38
CA THR A 59 -5.46 -0.53 2.89
C THR A 59 -5.35 0.45 1.72
N TRP A 60 -4.12 0.79 1.34
CA TRP A 60 -3.80 1.44 0.06
C TRP A 60 -2.84 0.55 -0.73
N LEU A 61 -2.08 1.11 -1.68
CA LEU A 61 -1.12 0.39 -2.52
C LEU A 61 -0.44 -0.78 -1.77
N GLY A 62 -0.72 -1.99 -2.23
CA GLY A 62 -0.21 -3.21 -1.65
C GLY A 62 0.63 -4.02 -2.61
N VAL A 63 1.65 -4.69 -2.06
CA VAL A 63 2.56 -5.57 -2.77
C VAL A 63 2.63 -6.90 -2.04
N SER A 64 2.44 -8.00 -2.75
CA SER A 64 2.68 -9.32 -2.20
C SER A 64 4.13 -9.76 -2.39
N ARG A 65 4.59 -10.73 -1.59
CA ARG A 65 5.93 -11.33 -1.76
C ARG A 65 6.19 -11.97 -3.13
N ASN A 66 5.14 -12.37 -3.85
CA ASN A 66 5.26 -12.86 -5.23
C ASN A 66 5.09 -11.76 -6.30
N GLY A 67 5.13 -10.49 -5.91
CA GLY A 67 5.15 -9.35 -6.81
C GLY A 67 3.79 -8.97 -7.40
N ARG A 68 2.67 -9.44 -6.84
CA ARG A 68 1.35 -8.94 -7.21
C ARG A 68 1.10 -7.60 -6.55
N LEU A 69 0.48 -6.70 -7.30
CA LEU A 69 0.15 -5.34 -6.87
C LEU A 69 -1.37 -5.21 -6.76
N ALA A 70 -1.86 -4.48 -5.77
CA ALA A 70 -3.28 -4.17 -5.55
C ALA A 70 -3.46 -2.72 -5.07
#